data_AF-X1C0M6-F1
#
_entry.id   AF-X1C0M6-F1
#
_cell.length_a   1.000
_cell.length_b   1.000
_cell.length_c   1.000
_cell.angle_alpha   90.00
_cell.angle_beta   90.00
_cell.angle_gamma   90.00
#
_symmetry.space_group_name_H-M   'P 1'
#
loop_
_entity.id
_entity.type
_entity.pdbx_description
1 polymer ?
#
loop_
_entity_poly.entity_id
_entity_poly.type
_entity_poly.pdbx_seq_one_letter_code
_entity_poly.pdbx_strand_id
1 'polypeptide(L)'
;IHTMGWTRQQAVDYMLANTAWPPGDIEAEINRYISFPGQATAYMLGMLEIRRLRTLAERELGEDFDLREFHDRVLENGSITLPMLDAAVAEWIREMR
;
A
#
# COMPACT_ATOMS: atom_id res chain seq x y z
N ILE A 1 14.57 7.45 8.01
CA ILE A 1 14.72 8.93 7.99
C ILE A 1 13.95 9.57 9.14
N HIS A 2 12.64 9.80 9.00
CA HIS A 2 11.86 10.66 9.90
C HIS A 2 11.59 10.16 11.32
N THR A 3 11.69 8.84 11.55
CA THR A 3 11.47 8.23 12.88
C THR A 3 12.74 7.67 13.51
N MET A 4 13.70 7.25 12.67
CA MET A 4 14.94 6.60 13.11
C MET A 4 16.12 7.56 13.23
N GLY A 5 15.94 8.85 12.94
CA GLY A 5 17.01 9.85 12.96
C GLY A 5 18.12 9.60 11.92
N TRP A 6 17.82 8.88 10.84
CA TRP A 6 18.83 8.59 9.81
C TRP A 6 19.29 9.87 9.11
N THR A 7 20.60 9.97 8.89
CA THR A 7 21.16 10.98 8.01
C THR A 7 20.73 10.72 6.56
N ARG A 8 20.82 11.75 5.71
CA ARG A 8 20.60 11.59 4.26
C ARG A 8 21.45 10.48 3.67
N GLN A 9 22.75 10.43 4.02
CA GLN A 9 23.68 9.44 3.48
C GLN A 9 23.29 8.02 3.87
N GLN A 10 22.90 7.78 5.13
CA GLN A 10 22.44 6.46 5.57
C GLN A 10 21.23 5.97 4.75
N ALA A 11 20.32 6.87 4.37
CA ALA A 11 19.18 6.52 3.52
C ALA A 11 19.59 6.21 2.07
N VAL A 12 20.54 6.98 1.51
CA VAL A 12 21.11 6.72 0.18
C VAL A 12 21.82 5.36 0.15
N ASP A 13 22.71 5.11 1.12
CA ASP A 13 23.46 3.86 1.22
C ASP A 13 22.53 2.65 1.34
N TYR A 14 21.47 2.78 2.13
CA TYR A 14 20.46 1.75 2.26
C TYR A 14 19.79 1.44 0.91
N MET A 15 19.35 2.46 0.17
CA MET A 15 18.65 2.26 -1.10
C MET A 15 19.59 1.70 -2.19
N LEU A 16 20.87 2.11 -2.21
CA LEU A 16 21.90 1.54 -3.09
C LEU A 16 22.16 0.06 -2.79
N ALA A 17 22.15 -0.34 -1.52
CA ALA A 17 22.37 -1.73 -1.13
C ALA A 17 21.18 -2.65 -1.41
N ASN A 18 19.97 -2.11 -1.54
CA ASN A 18 18.73 -2.89 -1.63
C ASN A 18 18.01 -2.77 -2.98
N THR A 19 18.50 -1.95 -3.91
CA THR A 19 17.87 -1.73 -5.22
C THR A 19 18.92 -1.61 -6.31
N ALA A 20 18.51 -1.86 -7.57
CA ALA A 20 19.36 -1.66 -8.74
C ALA A 20 19.18 -0.27 -9.38
N TRP A 21 18.69 0.72 -8.63
CA TRP A 21 18.42 2.05 -9.16
C TRP A 21 19.72 2.84 -9.38
N PRO A 22 19.81 3.67 -10.43
CA PRO A 22 20.95 4.54 -10.64
C PRO A 22 21.19 5.46 -9.43
N PRO A 23 22.45 5.74 -9.04
CA PRO A 23 22.74 6.58 -7.87
C PRO A 23 22.07 7.96 -7.91
N GLY A 24 22.03 8.61 -9.08
CA GLY A 24 21.39 9.92 -9.24
C GLY A 24 19.89 9.90 -8.94
N ASP A 25 19.19 8.83 -9.34
CA ASP A 25 17.75 8.67 -9.09
C ASP A 25 17.48 8.39 -7.61
N ILE A 26 18.32 7.57 -6.97
CA ILE A 26 18.26 7.33 -5.52
C ILE A 26 18.42 8.63 -4.75
N GLU A 27 19.42 9.44 -5.10
CA GLU A 27 19.64 10.72 -4.44
C GLU A 27 18.46 11.69 -4.58
N ALA A 28 17.86 11.74 -5.77
CA ALA A 28 16.66 12.53 -6.02
C ALA A 28 15.47 12.03 -5.18
N GLU A 29 15.25 10.72 -5.11
CA GLU A 29 14.18 10.13 -4.30
C GLU A 29 14.40 10.35 -2.80
N ILE A 30 15.62 10.21 -2.28
CA ILE A 30 15.90 10.50 -0.87
C ILE A 30 15.61 11.98 -0.56
N ASN A 31 15.97 12.91 -1.46
CA ASN A 31 15.64 14.32 -1.30
C ASN A 31 14.12 14.56 -1.28
N ARG A 32 13.38 13.84 -2.13
CA ARG A 32 11.92 13.86 -2.16
C ARG A 32 11.32 13.33 -0.86
N TYR A 33 11.83 12.21 -0.32
CA TYR A 33 11.36 11.63 0.94
C TYR A 33 11.59 12.57 2.12
N ILE A 34 12.71 13.31 2.13
CA ILE A 34 13.00 14.32 3.15
C ILE A 34 12.00 15.49 3.04
N SER A 35 11.73 15.96 1.82
CA SER A 35 10.88 17.13 1.56
C SER A 35 9.38 16.86 1.72
N PHE A 36 8.95 15.61 1.54
CA PHE A 36 7.55 15.19 1.68
C PHE A 36 7.42 13.96 2.60
N PRO A 37 7.47 14.16 3.93
CA PRO A 37 7.43 13.08 4.90
C PRO A 37 6.18 12.20 4.75
N GLY A 38 6.37 10.88 4.79
CA GLY A 38 5.29 9.90 4.78
C GLY A 38 4.74 9.53 3.41
N GLN A 39 4.88 10.37 2.37
CA GLN A 39 4.28 10.07 1.06
C GLN A 39 4.80 8.74 0.47
N ALA A 40 6.09 8.43 0.63
CA ALA A 40 6.69 7.20 0.10
C ALA A 40 6.16 5.91 0.75
N THR A 41 5.55 5.98 1.94
CA THR A 41 4.98 4.79 2.58
C THR A 41 3.63 4.41 2.00
N ALA A 42 2.94 5.35 1.33
CA ALA A 42 1.60 5.15 0.78
C ALA A 42 1.54 3.99 -0.23
N TYR A 43 2.59 3.81 -1.05
CA TYR A 43 2.66 2.74 -2.04
C TYR A 43 2.55 1.35 -1.39
N MET A 44 3.38 1.09 -0.38
CA MET A 44 3.41 -0.21 0.28
C MET A 44 2.21 -0.39 1.21
N LEU A 45 1.84 0.64 1.96
CA LEU A 45 0.68 0.57 2.86
C LEU A 45 -0.62 0.28 2.11
N GLY A 46 -0.86 0.98 0.99
CA GLY A 46 -2.06 0.73 0.18
C GLY A 46 -2.07 -0.67 -0.43
N MET A 47 -0.95 -1.14 -0.98
CA MET A 47 -0.83 -2.50 -1.51
C MET A 47 -1.08 -3.56 -0.43
N LEU A 48 -0.45 -3.41 0.74
CA LEU A 48 -0.60 -4.35 1.84
C LEU A 48 -2.05 -4.43 2.32
N GLU A 49 -2.73 -3.30 2.40
CA GLU A 49 -4.12 -3.26 2.82
C GLU A 49 -5.06 -3.94 1.82
N ILE A 50 -4.91 -3.65 0.52
CA ILE A 50 -5.70 -4.31 -0.54
C ILE A 50 -5.47 -5.83 -0.50
N ARG A 51 -4.22 -6.27 -0.29
CA ARG A 51 -3.90 -7.71 -0.13
C ARG A 51 -4.55 -8.31 1.12
N ARG A 52 -4.49 -7.61 2.26
CA ARG A 52 -5.12 -8.05 3.50
C ARG A 52 -6.63 -8.25 3.32
N LEU A 53 -7.30 -7.29 2.67
CA LEU A 53 -8.73 -7.34 2.39
C LEU A 53 -9.09 -8.46 1.42
N ARG A 54 -8.26 -8.70 0.40
CA ARG A 54 -8.42 -9.84 -0.50
C ARG A 54 -8.35 -11.17 0.25
N THR A 55 -7.32 -11.37 1.07
CA THR A 55 -7.17 -12.59 1.87
C THR A 55 -8.32 -12.75 2.87
N LEU A 56 -8.84 -11.65 3.42
CA LEU A 56 -10.05 -11.68 4.25
C LEU A 56 -11.26 -12.17 3.43
N ALA A 57 -11.53 -11.59 2.27
CA ALA A 57 -12.65 -11.99 1.42
C ALA A 57 -12.55 -13.45 0.96
N GLU A 58 -11.37 -13.88 0.50
CA GLU A 58 -11.09 -15.28 0.11
C GLU A 58 -11.40 -16.26 1.27
N ARG A 59 -11.06 -15.88 2.51
CA ARG A 59 -11.35 -16.70 3.70
C ARG A 59 -12.82 -16.70 4.08
N GLU A 60 -13.46 -15.53 4.09
CA GLU A 60 -14.81 -15.38 4.63
C GLU A 60 -15.91 -15.87 3.67
N LEU A 61 -15.66 -15.83 2.36
CA LEU A 61 -16.61 -16.24 1.30
C LEU A 61 -16.31 -17.64 0.73
N GLY A 62 -15.09 -18.16 0.86
CA GLY A 62 -14.77 -19.53 0.44
C GLY A 62 -15.03 -19.77 -1.06
N GLU A 63 -15.89 -20.74 -1.37
CA GLU A 63 -16.24 -21.09 -2.77
C GLU A 63 -17.03 -19.98 -3.49
N ASP A 64 -17.70 -19.09 -2.73
CA ASP A 64 -18.48 -17.98 -3.27
C ASP A 64 -17.61 -16.74 -3.59
N PHE A 65 -16.29 -16.79 -3.34
CA PHE A 65 -15.39 -15.68 -3.67
C PHE A 65 -15.16 -15.56 -5.18
N ASP A 66 -15.52 -14.42 -5.78
CA ASP A 66 -15.11 -14.02 -7.13
C ASP A 66 -14.12 -12.84 -7.09
N LEU A 67 -12.95 -13.04 -7.71
CA LEU A 67 -11.92 -12.00 -7.82
C LEU A 67 -12.39 -10.77 -8.62
N ARG A 68 -13.30 -10.95 -9.59
CA ARG A 68 -13.87 -9.85 -10.39
C ARG A 68 -14.74 -8.96 -9.50
N GLU A 69 -15.61 -9.54 -8.69
CA GLU A 69 -16.44 -8.80 -7.74
C GLU A 69 -15.59 -8.07 -6.70
N PHE A 70 -14.54 -8.72 -6.18
CA PHE A 70 -13.58 -8.05 -5.30
C PHE A 70 -12.95 -6.82 -5.97
N HIS A 71 -12.51 -6.92 -7.22
CA HIS A 71 -11.97 -5.76 -7.94
C HIS A 71 -13.02 -4.68 -8.16
N ASP A 72 -14.27 -5.05 -8.45
CA ASP A 72 -15.37 -4.09 -8.57
C ASP A 72 -15.56 -3.32 -7.24
N ARG A 73 -15.60 -4.02 -6.10
CA ARG A 73 -15.73 -3.38 -4.78
C ARG A 73 -14.56 -2.44 -4.46
N VAL A 74 -13.34 -2.80 -4.86
CA VAL A 74 -12.16 -1.96 -4.64
C VAL A 74 -12.18 -0.69 -5.50
N LEU A 75 -12.78 -0.73 -6.69
CA LEU A 75 -12.70 0.35 -7.68
C LEU A 75 -13.96 1.22 -7.77
N GLU A 76 -15.14 0.71 -7.40
CA GLU A 76 -16.45 1.36 -7.64
C GLU A 76 -16.59 2.73 -6.96
N ASN A 77 -15.91 2.93 -5.83
CA ASN A 77 -15.96 4.17 -5.03
C ASN A 77 -14.85 5.17 -5.40
N GLY A 78 -14.00 4.85 -6.39
CA GLY A 78 -12.86 5.66 -6.76
C GLY A 78 -11.78 5.73 -5.68
N SER A 79 -11.04 6.84 -5.63
CA SER A 79 -9.96 7.03 -4.65
C SER A 79 -10.50 7.42 -3.27
N ILE A 80 -10.68 6.41 -2.43
CA ILE A 80 -11.11 6.55 -1.04
C ILE A 80 -9.96 6.26 -0.06
N THR A 81 -10.17 6.55 1.22
CA THR A 81 -9.21 6.24 2.28
C THR A 81 -9.20 4.73 2.58
N LEU A 82 -8.08 4.21 3.11
CA LEU A 82 -7.98 2.79 3.47
C LEU A 82 -9.08 2.31 4.45
N PRO A 83 -9.47 3.08 5.49
CA PRO A 83 -10.60 2.69 6.35
C PRO A 83 -11.94 2.61 5.63
N MET A 84 -12.18 3.49 4.65
CA MET A 84 -13.42 3.42 3.84
C MET A 84 -13.40 2.20 2.93
N LEU A 85 -12.24 1.85 2.36
CA LEU A 85 -12.07 0.65 1.55
C LEU A 85 -12.32 -0.62 2.39
N ASP A 86 -11.75 -0.69 3.60
CA ASP A 86 -11.99 -1.79 4.54
C ASP A 86 -13.48 -1.92 4.86
N ALA A 87 -14.16 -0.81 5.18
CA ALA A 87 -15.59 -0.82 5.47
C ALA A 87 -16.43 -1.29 4.27
N ALA A 88 -16.11 -0.86 3.05
CA ALA A 88 -16.81 -1.25 1.83
C ALA A 88 -16.67 -2.76 1.55
N VAL A 89 -15.45 -3.29 1.63
CA VAL A 89 -15.21 -4.74 1.44
C VAL A 89 -15.87 -5.55 2.56
N ALA A 90 -15.81 -5.08 3.80
CA ALA A 90 -16.44 -5.76 4.93
C ALA A 90 -17.98 -5.78 4.85
N GLU A 91 -18.61 -4.74 4.31
CA GLU A 91 -20.06 -4.74 4.05
C GLU A 91 -20.42 -5.74 2.95
N TRP A 92 -19.71 -5.72 1.82
CA TRP A 92 -19.93 -6.70 0.75
C TRP A 92 -19.80 -8.16 1.24
N ILE A 93 -18.79 -8.47 2.06
CA ILE A 93 -18.65 -9.80 2.66
C ILE A 93 -19.86 -10.15 3.55
N ARG A 94 -20.44 -9.18 4.26
CA ARG A 94 -21.65 -9.41 5.08
C ARG A 94 -22.88 -9.67 4.22
N GLU A 95 -23.04 -8.98 3.09
CA GLU A 95 -24.18 -9.15 2.17
C GLU A 95 -24.16 -10.50 1.46
N MET A 96 -22.98 -11.06 1.23
CA MET A 96 -22.78 -12.35 0.56
C MET A 96 -22.93 -13.57 1.49
N ARG A 97 -23.05 -13.37 2.79
CA ARG A 97 -23.23 -14.42 3.80
C ARG A 97 -24.68 -14.61 4.19
#